data_AF-A0A924HDR6-F1
#
_entry.id   AF-A0A924HDR6-F1
#
_cell.length_a   1.000
_cell.length_b   1.000
_cell.length_c   1.000
_cell.angle_alpha   90.00
_cell.angle_beta   90.00
_cell.angle_gamma   90.00
#
_symmetry.space_group_name_H-M   'P 1'
#
loop_
_entity.id
_entity.type
_entity.pdbx_description
1 polymer ?
#
loop_
_entity_poly.entity_id
_entity_poly.type
_entity_poly.pdbx_seq_one_letter_code
_entity_poly.pdbx_strand_id
1 'polypeptide(L)'
;MTALKIALLGVPDTGTSRLATHLNYTLQASNWSAAVLIVMAPTGQQFDLIFLMGLESATADMQRADNAIRAALMHDQTTHEVLYGSASERHAQVIKAIAKRLGKNSTSDPKGDSWVWTCDNCSDPHCEHKLFTDLLEKRTAEATVIAK
;
A
#
# COMPACT_ATOMS: atom_id res chain seq x y z
N MET A 1 7.18 23.80 11.95
CA MET A 1 6.44 22.60 11.51
C MET A 1 7.45 21.66 10.86
N THR A 2 7.62 20.45 11.37
CA THR A 2 8.55 19.45 10.80
C THR A 2 7.89 18.78 9.60
N ALA A 3 8.65 18.62 8.51
CA ALA A 3 8.17 17.91 7.33
C ALA A 3 7.89 16.44 7.67
N LEU A 4 6.79 15.89 7.15
CA LEU A 4 6.42 14.49 7.25
C LEU A 4 7.52 13.62 6.65
N LYS A 5 8.07 12.64 7.38
CA LYS A 5 9.11 11.76 6.87
C LYS A 5 8.50 10.47 6.32
N ILE A 6 8.71 10.20 5.04
CA ILE A 6 8.14 9.05 4.34
C ILE A 6 9.27 8.14 3.87
N ALA A 7 9.23 6.87 4.26
CA ALA A 7 10.13 5.85 3.73
C ALA A 7 9.46 5.07 2.60
N LEU A 8 10.20 4.85 1.51
CA LEU A 8 9.86 3.92 0.45
C LEU A 8 10.89 2.79 0.45
N LEU A 9 10.42 1.57 0.70
CA LEU A 9 11.20 0.34 0.63
C LEU A 9 10.75 -0.48 -0.58
N GLY A 10 11.62 -1.33 -1.08
CA GLY A 10 11.32 -2.23 -2.17
C GLY A 10 12.59 -2.89 -2.68
N VAL A 11 12.39 -4.02 -3.37
CA VAL A 11 13.47 -4.65 -4.13
C VAL A 11 13.93 -3.68 -5.23
N PRO A 12 15.22 -3.66 -5.61
CA PRO A 12 15.66 -2.91 -6.78
C PRO A 12 14.78 -3.20 -8.01
N ASP A 13 14.63 -2.18 -8.87
CA ASP A 13 13.86 -2.25 -10.12
C ASP A 13 12.34 -2.43 -9.99
N THR A 14 11.76 -2.44 -8.79
CA THR A 14 10.29 -2.44 -8.59
C THR A 14 9.64 -1.07 -8.79
N GLY A 15 10.39 -0.09 -9.30
CA GLY A 15 9.90 1.27 -9.58
C GLY A 15 9.95 2.25 -8.40
N THR A 16 10.63 1.91 -7.30
CA THR A 16 10.75 2.72 -6.08
C THR A 16 11.28 4.13 -6.37
N SER A 17 12.32 4.24 -7.21
CA SER A 17 12.89 5.53 -7.63
C SER A 17 11.91 6.37 -8.45
N ARG A 18 11.19 5.76 -9.39
CA ARG A 18 10.20 6.45 -10.21
C ARG A 18 9.03 6.97 -9.36
N LEU A 19 8.55 6.15 -8.41
CA LEU A 19 7.53 6.56 -7.46
C LEU A 19 8.00 7.74 -6.59
N ALA A 20 9.23 7.67 -6.07
CA ALA A 20 9.81 8.75 -5.27
C ALA A 20 9.87 10.08 -6.05
N THR A 21 10.32 10.04 -7.31
CA THR A 21 10.36 11.22 -8.18
C THR A 21 8.97 11.82 -8.42
N HIS A 22 7.99 10.99 -8.80
CA HIS A 22 6.62 11.45 -9.03
C HIS A 22 5.98 12.01 -7.77
N LEU A 23 6.20 11.38 -6.62
CA LEU A 23 5.71 11.87 -5.34
C LEU A 23 6.31 13.22 -4.97
N ASN A 24 7.63 13.38 -5.11
CA ASN A 24 8.28 14.63 -4.79
C ASN A 24 7.73 15.80 -5.63
N TYR A 25 7.48 15.57 -6.93
CA TYR A 25 6.84 16.55 -7.80
C TYR A 25 5.43 16.92 -7.31
N THR A 26 4.58 15.93 -6.99
CA THR A 26 3.21 16.18 -6.50
C THR A 26 3.20 16.90 -5.15
N LEU A 27 4.10 16.56 -4.24
CA LEU A 27 4.22 17.18 -2.92
C LEU A 27 4.64 18.65 -3.01
N GLN A 28 5.59 18.96 -3.89
CA GLN A 28 6.01 20.33 -4.18
C GLN A 28 4.87 21.14 -4.78
N ALA A 29 4.18 20.61 -5.80
CA ALA A 29 3.04 21.28 -6.44
C ALA A 29 1.88 21.54 -5.46
N SER A 30 1.70 20.66 -4.47
CA SER A 30 0.64 20.78 -3.46
C SER A 30 1.04 21.61 -2.23
N ASN A 31 2.29 22.09 -2.17
CA ASN A 31 2.88 22.77 -1.02
C ASN A 31 2.75 21.96 0.29
N TRP A 32 2.90 20.63 0.21
CA TRP A 32 2.87 19.75 1.37
C TRP A 32 4.28 19.62 1.94
N SER A 33 4.44 19.86 3.25
CA SER A 33 5.72 19.69 3.93
C SER A 33 5.96 18.20 4.22
N ALA A 34 6.54 17.50 3.25
CA ALA A 34 6.88 16.08 3.33
C ALA A 34 8.22 15.79 2.62
N ALA A 35 8.99 14.86 3.18
CA ALA A 35 10.27 14.40 2.66
C ALA A 35 10.17 12.89 2.37
N VAL A 36 10.49 12.51 1.13
CA VAL A 36 10.48 11.11 0.68
C VAL A 36 11.91 10.58 0.65
N LEU A 37 12.15 9.45 1.30
CA LEU A 37 13.43 8.77 1.34
C LEU A 37 13.27 7.34 0.82
N ILE A 38 14.14 6.94 -0.11
CA ILE A 38 14.26 5.54 -0.51
C ILE A 38 15.18 4.87 0.50
N VAL A 39 14.70 3.80 1.13
CA VAL A 39 15.43 3.08 2.18
C VAL A 39 15.50 1.60 1.81
N MET A 40 16.69 1.01 1.93
CA MET A 40 16.91 -0.40 1.57
C MET A 40 16.49 -1.38 2.68
N ALA A 41 16.49 -0.91 3.92
CA ALA A 41 16.11 -1.68 5.10
C ALA A 41 15.47 -0.74 6.12
N PRO A 42 14.55 -1.20 6.98
CA PRO A 42 14.12 -0.40 8.13
C PRO A 42 15.34 -0.10 8.99
N THR A 43 15.81 1.13 8.95
CA THR A 43 16.83 1.64 9.85
C THR A 43 16.10 2.24 11.05
N GLY A 44 16.70 2.25 12.25
CA GLY A 44 16.12 2.85 13.46
C GLY A 44 15.81 4.36 13.39
N GLN A 45 15.82 4.93 12.18
CA GLN A 45 15.28 6.23 11.86
C GLN A 45 13.75 6.21 11.93
N GLN A 46 13.19 7.19 12.63
CA GLN A 46 11.74 7.35 12.74
C GLN A 46 11.15 7.96 11.47
N PHE A 47 10.16 7.26 10.89
CA PHE A 47 9.35 7.72 9.76
C PHE A 47 7.89 7.85 10.18
N ASP A 48 7.18 8.82 9.63
CA ASP A 48 5.74 9.00 9.86
C ASP A 48 4.89 8.04 9.04
N LEU A 49 5.37 7.68 7.84
CA LEU A 49 4.75 6.72 6.92
C LEU A 49 5.84 5.87 6.29
N ILE A 50 5.56 4.57 6.18
CA ILE A 50 6.48 3.59 5.61
C ILE A 50 5.72 2.78 4.58
N PHE A 51 6.23 2.73 3.36
CA PHE A 51 5.64 1.96 2.27
C PHE A 51 6.62 0.92 1.75
N LEU A 52 6.12 -0.29 1.49
CA LEU A 52 6.85 -1.36 0.83
C LEU A 52 6.27 -1.60 -0.56
N MET A 53 7.10 -1.55 -1.60
CA MET A 53 6.69 -1.89 -2.97
C MET A 53 6.42 -3.38 -3.07
N GLY A 54 5.18 -3.75 -3.41
CA GLY A 54 4.79 -5.13 -3.66
C GLY A 54 5.40 -5.67 -4.97
N LEU A 55 5.72 -6.95 -4.95
CA LEU A 55 6.12 -7.73 -6.11
C LEU A 55 4.89 -8.26 -6.84
N GLU A 56 4.84 -8.08 -8.17
CA GLU A 56 3.77 -8.63 -9.03
C GLU A 56 4.26 -9.78 -9.91
N SER A 57 5.51 -9.67 -10.38
CA SER A 57 6.26 -10.75 -11.00
C SER A 57 7.67 -10.69 -10.46
N ALA A 58 8.18 -11.83 -10.00
CA ALA A 58 9.42 -11.89 -9.24
C ALA A 58 10.24 -13.12 -9.61
N THR A 59 11.55 -12.92 -9.75
CA THR A 59 12.50 -14.02 -9.67
C THR A 59 12.59 -14.52 -8.22
N ALA A 60 13.14 -15.72 -8.01
CA ALA A 60 13.40 -16.24 -6.66
C ALA A 60 14.26 -15.28 -5.82
N ASP A 61 15.17 -14.54 -6.45
CA ASP A 61 16.06 -13.59 -5.79
C ASP A 61 15.30 -12.35 -5.32
N MET A 62 14.41 -11.82 -6.16
CA MET A 62 13.53 -10.72 -5.79
C MET A 62 12.61 -11.13 -4.64
N GLN A 63 12.04 -12.34 -4.69
CA GLN A 63 11.19 -12.84 -3.62
C GLN A 63 11.96 -12.99 -2.30
N ARG A 64 13.20 -13.51 -2.34
CA ARG A 64 14.05 -13.59 -1.15
C ARG A 64 14.37 -12.21 -0.57
N ALA A 65 14.65 -11.22 -1.41
CA ALA A 65 14.91 -9.86 -0.97
C ALA A 65 13.67 -9.20 -0.35
N ASP A 66 12.50 -9.32 -0.97
CA ASP A 66 11.24 -8.79 -0.42
C ASP A 66 10.90 -9.45 0.92
N ASN A 67 11.03 -10.78 1.01
CA ASN A 67 10.82 -11.52 2.25
C ASN A 67 11.77 -11.06 3.37
N ALA A 68 13.03 -10.76 3.04
CA ALA A 68 13.98 -10.24 4.01
C ALA A 68 13.58 -8.85 4.53
N ILE A 69 13.10 -7.96 3.65
CA ILE A 69 12.59 -6.63 4.05
C ILE A 69 11.37 -6.79 4.97
N ARG A 70 10.42 -7.66 4.62
CA ARG A 70 9.24 -7.95 5.45
C ARG A 70 9.62 -8.52 6.81
N ALA A 71 10.56 -9.47 6.84
CA ALA A 71 11.04 -10.05 8.09
C ALA A 71 11.66 -8.99 9.01
N ALA A 72 12.44 -8.05 8.45
CA ALA A 72 13.00 -6.94 9.22
C ALA A 72 11.91 -6.00 9.77
N LEU A 73 10.94 -5.62 8.92
CA LEU A 73 9.81 -4.77 9.34
C LEU A 73 8.97 -5.44 10.44
N MET A 74 8.76 -6.76 10.36
CA MET A 74 8.04 -7.53 11.37
C MET A 74 8.81 -7.65 12.68
N HIS A 75 10.12 -7.94 12.60
CA HIS A 75 11.00 -8.02 13.77
C HIS A 75 10.99 -6.71 14.56
N ASP A 76 11.05 -5.58 13.87
CA ASP A 76 11.06 -4.25 14.47
C ASP A 76 9.65 -3.70 14.76
N GLN A 77 8.61 -4.53 14.58
CA GLN A 77 7.19 -4.17 14.77
C GLN A 77 6.81 -2.86 14.07
N THR A 78 7.40 -2.64 12.90
CA THR A 78 7.28 -1.40 12.16
C THR A 78 6.03 -1.42 11.29
N THR A 79 5.05 -0.59 11.64
CA THR A 79 3.85 -0.40 10.84
C THR A 79 4.22 0.13 9.46
N HIS A 80 3.76 -0.58 8.43
CA HIS A 80 3.99 -0.22 7.04
C HIS A 80 2.77 -0.58 6.19
N GLU A 81 2.65 0.07 5.04
CA GLU A 81 1.64 -0.24 4.02
C GLU A 81 2.31 -0.81 2.77
N VAL A 82 1.72 -1.85 2.18
CA VAL A 82 2.28 -2.49 0.99
C VAL A 82 1.57 -1.97 -0.25
N LEU A 83 2.33 -1.47 -1.22
CA LEU A 83 1.81 -0.85 -2.43
C LEU A 83 1.77 -1.85 -3.59
N TYR A 84 0.57 -2.11 -4.10
CA TYR A 84 0.33 -2.97 -5.27
C TYR A 84 -0.29 -2.17 -6.43
N GLY A 85 -0.27 -2.75 -7.62
CA GLY A 85 -0.87 -2.19 -8.83
C GLY A 85 0.13 -1.42 -9.69
N SER A 86 -0.40 -0.75 -10.71
CA SER A 86 0.34 0.10 -11.63
C SER A 86 1.03 1.29 -10.92
N ALA A 87 1.97 1.93 -11.63
CA ALA A 87 2.68 3.10 -11.10
C ALA A 87 1.73 4.24 -10.68
N SER A 88 0.63 4.46 -11.41
CA SER A 88 -0.39 5.46 -11.07
C SER A 88 -1.19 5.08 -9.83
N GLU A 89 -1.54 3.80 -9.67
CA GLU A 89 -2.30 3.32 -8.52
C GLU A 89 -1.47 3.40 -7.23
N ARG A 90 -0.18 3.02 -7.29
CA ARG A 90 0.75 3.14 -6.15
C ARG A 90 0.96 4.60 -5.75
N HIS A 91 1.07 5.52 -6.72
CA HIS A 91 1.14 6.96 -6.45
C HIS A 91 -0.14 7.48 -5.76
N ALA A 92 -1.32 7.11 -6.26
CA ALA A 92 -2.59 7.51 -5.67
C ALA A 92 -2.77 6.99 -4.23
N GLN A 93 -2.37 5.73 -3.97
CA GLN A 93 -2.37 5.14 -2.62
C GLN A 93 -1.52 5.97 -1.64
N VAL A 94 -0.28 6.31 -2.02
CA VAL A 94 0.61 7.10 -1.17
C VAL A 94 0.06 8.51 -0.95
N ILE A 95 -0.44 9.19 -1.98
CA ILE A 95 -1.05 10.52 -1.83
C ILE A 95 -2.26 10.47 -0.89
N LYS A 96 -3.10 9.44 -0.98
CA LYS A 96 -4.24 9.23 -0.07
C LYS A 96 -3.77 9.05 1.38
N ALA A 97 -2.74 8.22 1.60
CA ALA A 97 -2.18 8.00 2.94
C ALA A 97 -1.56 9.29 3.53
N ILE A 98 -0.85 10.08 2.71
CA ILE A 98 -0.29 11.38 3.14
C ILE A 98 -1.41 12.38 3.45
N ALA A 99 -2.44 12.48 2.60
CA ALA A 99 -3.58 13.36 2.83
C ALA A 99 -4.29 13.02 4.15
N LYS A 100 -4.53 11.72 4.40
CA LYS A 100 -5.10 11.22 5.66
C LYS A 100 -4.24 11.60 6.86
N ARG A 101 -2.92 11.42 6.77
CA ARG A 101 -1.97 11.75 7.85
C ARG A 101 -1.89 13.25 8.15
N LEU A 102 -2.02 14.09 7.12
CA LEU A 102 -2.06 15.55 7.24
C LEU A 102 -3.45 16.10 7.60
N GLY A 103 -4.47 15.25 7.74
CA GLY A 103 -5.85 15.68 8.01
C GLY A 103 -6.50 16.44 6.84
N LYS A 104 -6.01 16.24 5.61
CA LYS A 104 -6.44 16.94 4.39
C LYS A 104 -7.49 16.18 3.56
N ASN A 105 -8.09 15.13 4.11
CA ASN A 105 -9.12 14.39 3.39
C ASN A 105 -10.32 15.30 3.09
N SER A 106 -10.58 15.55 1.80
CA SER A 106 -11.92 15.95 1.34
C SER A 106 -12.87 14.78 1.62
N THR A 107 -14.05 15.10 2.12
CA THR A 107 -15.12 14.21 2.60
C THR A 107 -15.80 13.40 1.49
N SER A 108 -15.03 12.81 0.58
CA SER A 108 -15.52 12.03 -0.55
C SER A 108 -14.72 10.74 -0.71
N ASP A 109 -14.52 9.99 0.37
CA ASP A 109 -14.47 8.54 0.20
C ASP A 109 -15.93 8.12 -0.06
N PRO A 110 -16.30 7.54 -1.22
CA PRO A 110 -17.42 6.60 -1.18
C PRO A 110 -17.07 5.63 -0.06
N LYS A 111 -18.01 5.36 0.84
CA LYS A 111 -17.89 4.30 1.84
C LYS A 111 -17.77 2.96 1.09
N GLY A 112 -16.63 2.70 0.47
CA GLY A 112 -16.19 1.37 0.11
C GLY A 112 -15.91 0.72 1.43
N ASP A 113 -16.75 -0.23 1.78
CA ASP A 113 -16.72 -1.01 3.01
C ASP A 113 -15.29 -1.12 3.52
N SER A 114 -15.05 -0.62 4.74
CA SER A 114 -13.84 -0.96 5.48
C SER A 114 -13.68 -2.46 5.35
N TRP A 115 -12.65 -2.91 4.63
CA TRP A 115 -12.37 -4.33 4.49
C TRP A 115 -12.16 -4.88 5.89
N VAL A 116 -13.21 -5.51 6.43
CA VAL A 116 -13.16 -6.22 7.70
C VAL A 116 -12.50 -7.54 7.38
N TRP A 117 -11.41 -7.84 8.06
CA TRP A 117 -10.77 -9.13 7.97
C TRP A 117 -11.75 -10.18 8.52
N THR A 118 -12.40 -10.94 7.64
CA THR A 118 -13.50 -11.84 8.02
C THR A 118 -13.03 -13.17 8.60
N CYS A 119 -11.72 -13.45 8.60
CA CYS A 119 -11.20 -14.77 8.94
C CYS A 119 -9.91 -14.74 9.76
N ASP A 120 -9.85 -15.43 10.89
CA ASP A 120 -8.64 -15.46 11.71
C ASP A 120 -7.46 -16.21 11.06
N ASN A 121 -7.73 -17.14 10.14
CA ASN A 121 -6.72 -17.87 9.38
C ASN A 121 -7.16 -18.04 7.92
N CYS A 122 -6.27 -17.74 6.98
CA CYS A 122 -6.54 -17.91 5.55
C CYS A 122 -6.64 -19.37 5.12
N SER A 123 -6.07 -20.33 5.88
CA SER A 123 -6.10 -21.76 5.52
C SER A 123 -7.30 -22.51 6.11
N ASP A 124 -8.27 -21.81 6.71
CA ASP A 124 -9.52 -22.43 7.16
C ASP A 124 -10.43 -22.67 5.93
N PRO A 125 -10.78 -23.93 5.61
CA PRO A 125 -11.62 -24.24 4.45
C PRO A 125 -12.99 -23.55 4.48
N HIS A 126 -13.56 -23.30 5.67
CA HIS A 126 -14.84 -22.61 5.82
C HIS A 126 -14.71 -21.11 5.57
N CYS A 127 -13.61 -20.50 6.00
CA CYS A 127 -13.31 -19.11 5.66
C CYS A 127 -13.20 -18.95 4.13
N GLU A 128 -12.36 -19.77 3.49
CA GLU A 128 -12.12 -19.67 2.05
C GLU A 128 -13.43 -19.84 1.27
N HIS A 129 -14.23 -20.83 1.64
CA HIS A 129 -15.51 -21.09 1.00
C HIS A 129 -16.48 -19.90 1.11
N LYS A 130 -16.56 -19.28 2.30
CA LYS A 130 -17.39 -18.09 2.51
C LYS A 130 -16.91 -16.91 1.67
N LEU A 131 -15.61 -16.63 1.70
CA LEU A 131 -15.01 -15.52 0.96
C LEU A 131 -15.26 -15.64 -0.55
N PHE A 132 -15.05 -16.84 -1.11
CA PHE A 132 -15.29 -17.07 -2.53
C PHE A 132 -16.77 -16.98 -2.90
N THR A 133 -17.66 -17.48 -2.04
CA THR A 133 -19.11 -17.37 -2.25
C THR A 133 -19.54 -15.91 -2.28
N ASP A 134 -19.14 -15.12 -1.28
CA ASP A 134 -19.46 -13.68 -1.21
C ASP A 134 -18.96 -12.91 -2.44
N LEU A 135 -17.77 -13.26 -2.97
CA LEU A 135 -17.22 -12.65 -4.19
C LEU A 135 -18.02 -13.03 -5.45
N LEU A 136 -18.45 -14.28 -5.58
CA LEU A 136 -19.27 -14.72 -6.70
C LEU A 136 -20.63 -14.01 -6.68
N GLU A 137 -21.26 -13.92 -5.52
CA GLU A 137 -22.55 -13.23 -5.33
C GLU A 137 -22.46 -11.75 -5.74
N LYS A 138 -21.42 -11.04 -5.29
CA LYS A 138 -21.16 -9.66 -5.68
C LYS A 138 -21.00 -9.50 -7.20
N ARG A 139 -20.22 -10.37 -7.84
CA ARG A 139 -20.04 -10.35 -9.30
C ARG A 139 -21.34 -10.60 -10.05
N THR A 140 -22.17 -11.52 -9.59
CA THR A 140 -23.50 -11.76 -10.19
C THR A 140 -24.45 -10.58 -9.98
N ALA A 141 -24.41 -9.94 -8.81
CA ALA A 141 -25.20 -8.74 -8.55
C ALA A 141 -24.79 -7.57 -9.46
N GLU A 142 -23.49 -7.32 -9.62
CA GLU A 142 -22.96 -6.29 -10.52
C GLU A 142 -23.26 -6.59 -12.00
N ALA A 143 -23.15 -7.85 -12.43
CA ALA A 143 -23.49 -8.25 -13.81
C ALA A 143 -24.98 -8.03 -14.13
N THR A 144 -25.86 -8.18 -13.12
CA THR A 144 -27.30 -7.95 -13.28
C THR A 144 -27.64 -6.46 -13.40
N VAL A 145 -26.86 -5.57 -12.76
CA VAL A 145 -27.06 -4.12 -12.81
C VAL A 145 -26.66 -3.53 -14.18
N ILE A 146 -25.71 -4.15 -14.90
CA ILE A 146 -25.23 -3.68 -16.21
C ILE A 146 -26.16 -4.14 -17.37
N ALA A 147 -26.98 -5.17 -17.15
CA ALA A 147 -27.87 -5.73 -18.16
C ALA A 147 -29.27 -5.07 -18.24
N LYS A 148 -29.44 -3.89 -17.63
CA LYS A 148 -30.70 -3.13 -17.59
C LYS A 148 -30.47 -1.70 -18.04
#